data_AF-A0A2V7X8P3-F1
#
_entry.id   AF-A0A2V7X8P3-F1
#
_cell.length_a   1.000
_cell.length_b   1.000
_cell.length_c   1.000
_cell.angle_alpha   90.00
_cell.angle_beta   90.00
_cell.angle_gamma   90.00
#
_symmetry.space_group_name_H-M   'P 1'
#
loop_
_entity.id
_entity.type
_entity.pdbx_description
1 polymer ?
#
loop_
_entity_poly.entity_id
_entity_poly.type
_entity_poly.pdbx_seq_one_letter_code
_entity_poly.pdbx_strand_id
1 'polypeptide(L)'
;MISSRRWRLAGGALLALVLLALFFRGVDWKELGAAFRSANHAYLAGVVAVTILTYLLRAWRWGSLLAPLAPVPLRDLYSATFVGFMTGLLVPRAGEVVRPYLISRRHPIRTSAGFASIILERLLDVVTVLLLFSLYLYVLPTPPAQTRGPLLGYLKLGGALAGGAALVVLGVLLLLHGHAEVVVRLLRRVLSPLPARWVDAITGAVATFAEGLAVLKASPAHLLFIFGQSVLVWLSIDLGIWWSNLAFGLDLPFHTSFLISWNEFTLAAIFTASTRAQTLPLALSSVLGGYGEGAEPARARAGAGAAGAGRTHHGQGGGHGRVASGGSSDGAPGRPRTDEAEMKCPFCAHMEDKVVDSRESKEGEVIRRRRECLACGKRFTSYERIDQIPHLVVKKDGRRERFDREKVLSGLIKACQKRPVPVKTLELIADRVEAMVQESPDREVPTVQVGEFLMERLRELDKVAFVRFASVYRDFKDVDQFMATLKGLLETTRE
;
A
#
# COMPACT_ATOMS: atom_id res chain seq x y z
N MET A 1 5.46 20.86 21.58
CA MET A 1 4.64 19.91 20.77
C MET A 1 4.13 18.66 21.52
N ILE A 2 4.52 18.40 22.77
CA ILE A 2 4.12 17.16 23.49
C ILE A 2 2.72 17.25 24.16
N SER A 3 2.28 18.46 24.57
CA SER A 3 0.98 18.60 25.28
C SER A 3 -0.23 18.33 24.38
N SER A 4 -0.19 18.72 23.11
CA SER A 4 -1.31 18.54 22.17
C SER A 4 -1.63 17.07 21.89
N ARG A 5 -0.65 16.16 21.98
CA ARG A 5 -0.88 14.71 21.82
C ARG A 5 -1.55 14.10 23.04
N ARG A 6 -1.17 14.51 24.25
CA ARG A 6 -1.77 14.02 25.51
C ARG A 6 -3.25 14.41 25.62
N TRP A 7 -3.60 15.65 25.29
CA TRP A 7 -5.00 16.11 25.29
C TRP A 7 -5.87 15.39 24.25
N ARG A 8 -5.34 15.07 23.06
CA ARG A 8 -6.07 14.26 22.07
C ARG A 8 -6.31 12.83 22.54
N LEU A 9 -5.33 12.20 23.19
CA LEU A 9 -5.48 10.86 23.76
C LEU A 9 -6.47 10.85 24.93
N ALA A 10 -6.39 11.84 25.83
CA ALA A 10 -7.31 11.98 26.94
C ALA A 10 -8.74 12.26 26.48
N GLY A 11 -8.93 13.15 25.50
CA GLY A 11 -10.24 13.42 24.91
C GLY A 11 -10.83 12.21 24.19
N GLY A 12 -9.99 11.44 23.47
CA GLY A 12 -10.41 10.19 22.84
C GLY A 12 -10.79 9.11 23.86
N ALA A 13 -10.02 8.97 24.94
CA ALA A 13 -10.32 8.03 26.02
C ALA A 13 -11.61 8.41 26.77
N LEU A 14 -11.82 9.69 27.05
CA LEU A 14 -13.06 10.19 27.65
C LEU A 14 -14.25 9.92 26.74
N LEU A 15 -14.14 10.21 25.44
CA LEU A 15 -15.18 9.92 24.46
C LEU A 15 -15.48 8.42 24.41
N ALA A 16 -14.46 7.56 24.40
CA ALA A 16 -14.64 6.11 24.42
C ALA A 16 -15.36 5.64 25.69
N LEU A 17 -15.00 6.18 26.85
CA LEU A 17 -15.67 5.88 28.12
C LEU A 17 -17.13 6.34 28.12
N VAL A 18 -17.43 7.52 27.58
CA VAL A 18 -18.81 8.03 27.45
C VAL A 18 -19.62 7.14 26.51
N LEU A 19 -19.06 6.75 25.36
CA LEU A 19 -19.72 5.85 24.41
C LEU A 19 -19.97 4.46 25.02
N LEU A 20 -19.00 3.91 25.77
CA LEU A 20 -19.18 2.66 26.51
C LEU A 20 -20.27 2.80 27.58
N ALA A 21 -20.26 3.89 28.35
CA ALA A 21 -21.29 4.14 29.36
C ALA A 21 -22.69 4.27 28.74
N LEU A 22 -22.81 4.96 27.61
CA LEU A 22 -24.06 5.07 26.86
C LEU A 22 -24.53 3.72 26.30
N PHE A 23 -23.60 2.91 25.77
CA PHE A 23 -23.88 1.57 25.24
C PHE A 23 -24.42 0.65 26.35
N PHE A 24 -23.81 0.67 27.54
CA PHE A 24 -24.22 -0.17 28.66
C PHE A 24 -25.39 0.38 29.48
N ARG A 25 -25.83 1.63 29.25
CA ARG A 25 -26.91 2.26 30.03
C ARG A 25 -28.24 1.51 29.97
N GLY A 26 -28.49 0.79 28.87
CA GLY A 26 -29.72 0.01 28.66
C GLY A 26 -29.61 -1.47 28.98
N VAL A 27 -28.47 -1.94 29.51
CA VAL A 27 -28.25 -3.37 29.77
C VAL A 27 -28.68 -3.74 31.19
N ASP A 28 -29.65 -4.64 31.31
CA ASP A 28 -29.97 -5.25 32.60
C ASP A 28 -28.92 -6.32 32.95
N TRP A 29 -28.03 -5.97 33.88
CA TRP A 29 -26.95 -6.84 34.32
C TRP A 29 -27.43 -8.12 35.01
N LYS A 30 -28.63 -8.11 35.62
CA LYS A 30 -29.18 -9.30 36.26
C LYS A 30 -29.70 -10.28 35.22
N GLU A 31 -30.39 -9.78 34.21
CA GLU A 31 -30.89 -10.59 33.09
C GLU A 31 -29.71 -11.15 32.28
N LEU A 32 -28.70 -10.32 31.97
CA LEU A 32 -27.48 -10.77 31.30
C LEU A 32 -26.78 -11.89 32.09
N GLY A 33 -26.60 -11.71 33.39
CA GLY A 33 -25.99 -12.72 34.26
C GLY A 33 -26.84 -13.98 34.44
N ALA A 34 -28.17 -13.89 34.30
CA ALA A 34 -29.05 -15.06 34.26
C ALA A 34 -28.91 -15.81 32.94
N ALA A 35 -28.89 -15.10 31.80
CA ALA A 35 -28.73 -15.68 30.48
C ALA A 35 -27.43 -16.48 30.33
N PHE A 36 -26.30 -15.97 30.85
CA PHE A 36 -25.03 -16.70 30.85
C PHE A 36 -25.06 -17.96 31.74
N ARG A 37 -25.81 -17.94 32.85
CA ARG A 37 -25.93 -19.10 33.75
C ARG A 37 -26.87 -20.17 33.19
N SER A 38 -27.90 -19.77 32.45
CA SER A 38 -28.83 -20.68 31.77
C SER A 38 -28.31 -21.19 30.42
N ALA A 39 -27.18 -20.66 29.94
CA ALA A 39 -26.61 -21.06 28.66
C ALA A 39 -26.18 -22.53 28.69
N ASN A 40 -26.40 -23.23 27.58
CA ASN A 40 -26.00 -24.61 27.44
C ASN A 40 -24.48 -24.71 27.22
N HIS A 41 -23.78 -25.16 28.26
CA HIS A 41 -22.32 -25.28 28.30
C HIS A 41 -21.75 -26.21 27.22
N ALA A 42 -22.50 -27.21 26.73
CA ALA A 42 -22.03 -28.10 25.68
C ALA A 42 -21.88 -27.36 24.34
N TYR A 43 -22.85 -26.51 23.99
CA TYR A 43 -22.74 -25.67 22.80
C TYR A 43 -21.64 -24.63 22.96
N LEU A 44 -21.46 -24.02 24.15
CA LEU A 44 -20.36 -23.09 24.41
C LEU A 44 -18.97 -23.76 24.25
N ALA A 45 -18.80 -24.97 24.77
CA ALA A 45 -17.59 -25.75 24.57
C ALA A 45 -17.37 -26.05 23.07
N GLY A 46 -18.46 -26.35 22.36
CA GLY A 46 -18.48 -26.47 20.91
C GLY A 46 -17.98 -25.20 20.20
N VAL A 47 -18.46 -24.02 20.58
CA VAL A 47 -18.03 -22.73 20.01
C VAL A 47 -16.52 -22.54 20.18
N VAL A 48 -15.97 -22.88 21.36
CA VAL A 48 -14.52 -22.83 21.60
C VAL A 48 -13.78 -23.80 20.67
N ALA A 49 -14.24 -25.04 20.54
CA ALA A 49 -13.63 -26.04 19.67
C ALA A 49 -13.66 -25.61 18.19
N VAL A 50 -14.80 -25.11 17.70
CA VAL A 50 -14.95 -24.58 16.35
C VAL A 50 -14.06 -23.36 16.12
N THR A 51 -13.91 -22.48 17.11
CA THR A 51 -13.02 -21.32 17.03
C THR A 51 -11.56 -21.75 16.85
N ILE A 52 -11.10 -22.75 17.62
CA ILE A 52 -9.76 -23.33 17.47
C ILE A 52 -9.61 -23.95 16.07
N LEU A 53 -10.61 -24.70 15.62
CA LEU A 53 -10.64 -25.29 14.28
C LEU A 53 -10.57 -24.20 13.19
N THR A 54 -11.30 -23.10 13.30
CA THR A 54 -11.24 -21.97 12.37
C THR A 54 -9.83 -21.40 12.28
N TYR A 55 -9.14 -21.23 13.40
CA TYR A 55 -7.74 -20.76 13.38
C TYR A 55 -6.79 -21.77 12.74
N LEU A 56 -7.00 -23.07 12.95
CA LEU A 56 -6.24 -24.13 12.29
C LEU A 56 -6.49 -24.14 10.78
N LEU A 57 -7.75 -24.02 10.34
CA LEU A 57 -8.12 -23.93 8.92
C LEU A 57 -7.51 -22.68 8.25
N ARG A 58 -7.53 -21.54 8.93
CA ARG A 58 -6.86 -20.30 8.46
C ARG A 58 -5.36 -20.50 8.30
N ALA A 59 -4.71 -21.13 9.29
CA ALA A 59 -3.27 -21.41 9.24
C ALA A 59 -2.92 -22.41 8.12
N TRP A 60 -3.71 -23.47 7.97
CA TRP A 60 -3.57 -24.45 6.90
C TRP A 60 -3.72 -23.82 5.52
N ARG A 61 -4.77 -23.01 5.31
CA ARG A 61 -4.98 -22.26 4.08
C ARG A 61 -3.81 -21.33 3.76
N TRP A 62 -3.32 -20.60 4.75
CA TRP A 62 -2.17 -19.73 4.56
C TRP A 62 -0.90 -20.51 4.22
N GLY A 63 -0.73 -21.71 4.77
CA GLY A 63 0.30 -22.66 4.35
C GLY A 63 0.18 -23.05 2.88
N SER A 64 -1.03 -23.33 2.38
CA SER A 64 -1.27 -23.62 0.96
C SER A 64 -0.91 -22.43 0.05
N LEU A 65 -1.13 -21.19 0.51
CA LEU A 65 -0.68 -19.97 -0.18
C LEU A 65 0.85 -19.84 -0.20
N LEU A 66 1.53 -20.19 0.90
CA LEU A 66 2.99 -20.05 1.00
C LEU A 66 3.77 -21.25 0.42
N ALA A 67 3.14 -22.40 0.24
CA ALA A 67 3.78 -23.64 -0.21
C ALA A 67 4.65 -23.50 -1.47
N PRO A 68 4.28 -22.71 -2.49
CA PRO A 68 5.12 -22.50 -3.67
C PRO A 68 6.38 -21.66 -3.42
N LEU A 69 6.42 -20.89 -2.33
CA LEU A 69 7.55 -20.06 -1.91
C LEU A 69 8.51 -20.85 -1.04
N ALA A 70 7.98 -21.47 0.02
CA ALA A 70 8.69 -22.39 0.88
C ALA A 70 7.70 -23.24 1.67
N PRO A 71 8.01 -24.52 1.93
CA PRO A 71 7.20 -25.33 2.84
C PRO A 71 7.36 -24.81 4.27
N VAL A 72 6.26 -24.46 4.91
CA VAL A 72 6.23 -23.98 6.30
C VAL A 72 5.39 -24.96 7.13
N PRO A 73 5.88 -25.45 8.28
CA PRO A 73 5.14 -26.37 9.11
C PRO A 73 3.90 -25.70 9.74
N LEU A 74 2.81 -26.47 9.87
CA LEU A 74 1.53 -25.96 10.36
C LEU A 74 1.63 -25.31 11.75
N ARG A 75 2.52 -25.81 12.62
CA ARG A 75 2.73 -25.24 13.96
C ARG A 75 3.20 -23.78 13.91
N ASP A 76 4.09 -23.45 12.97
CA ASP A 76 4.66 -22.10 12.84
C ASP A 76 3.63 -21.17 12.21
N LEU A 77 2.88 -21.67 11.21
CA LEU A 77 1.76 -20.97 10.60
C LEU A 77 0.66 -20.66 11.61
N TYR A 78 0.29 -21.64 12.44
CA TYR A 78 -0.72 -21.50 13.47
C TYR A 78 -0.27 -20.52 14.54
N SER A 79 0.96 -20.66 15.06
CA SER A 79 1.54 -19.73 16.03
C SER A 79 1.57 -18.30 15.49
N ALA A 80 2.08 -18.09 14.27
CA ALA A 80 2.12 -16.77 13.64
C ALA A 80 0.71 -16.20 13.42
N THR A 81 -0.23 -17.03 12.95
CA THR A 81 -1.63 -16.62 12.73
C THR A 81 -2.30 -16.19 14.03
N PHE A 82 -2.16 -16.99 15.08
CA PHE A 82 -2.72 -16.68 16.40
C PHE A 82 -2.11 -15.41 16.99
N VAL A 83 -0.79 -15.26 16.95
CA VAL A 83 -0.10 -14.02 17.39
C VAL A 83 -0.59 -12.81 16.59
N GLY A 84 -0.81 -12.98 15.28
CA GLY A 84 -1.40 -11.97 14.42
C GLY A 84 -2.77 -11.50 14.93
N PHE A 85 -3.71 -12.43 15.12
CA PHE A 85 -5.05 -12.09 15.63
C PHE A 85 -5.00 -11.46 17.02
N MET A 86 -4.20 -11.98 17.93
CA MET A 86 -4.02 -11.41 19.27
C MET A 86 -3.44 -9.99 19.20
N THR A 87 -2.48 -9.74 18.31
CA THR A 87 -1.95 -8.39 18.07
C THR A 87 -3.03 -7.46 17.51
N GLY A 88 -3.91 -7.97 16.65
CA GLY A 88 -5.05 -7.23 16.12
C GLY A 88 -6.05 -6.77 17.18
N LEU A 89 -6.19 -7.51 18.29
CA LEU A 89 -6.99 -7.11 19.46
C LEU A 89 -6.38 -5.94 20.22
N LEU A 90 -5.04 -5.85 20.28
CA LEU A 90 -4.32 -4.79 20.98
C LEU A 90 -4.15 -3.53 20.13
N VAL A 91 -3.77 -3.72 18.87
CA VAL A 91 -3.48 -2.65 17.92
C VAL A 91 -4.16 -2.99 16.59
N PRO A 92 -5.20 -2.23 16.20
CA PRO A 92 -5.87 -2.45 14.93
C PRO A 92 -4.86 -2.47 13.77
N ARG A 93 -5.00 -3.45 12.87
CA ARG A 93 -4.17 -3.67 11.65
C ARG A 93 -2.73 -4.15 11.89
N ALA A 94 -2.19 -4.07 13.10
CA ALA A 94 -0.84 -4.56 13.38
C ALA A 94 -0.75 -6.09 13.21
N GLY A 95 -1.83 -6.82 13.49
CA GLY A 95 -1.91 -8.27 13.35
C GLY A 95 -1.61 -8.80 11.95
N GLU A 96 -2.08 -8.10 10.91
CA GLU A 96 -1.88 -8.48 9.51
C GLU A 96 -0.43 -8.27 9.05
N VAL A 97 0.28 -7.35 9.71
CA VAL A 97 1.70 -7.06 9.46
C VAL A 97 2.60 -8.04 10.20
N VAL A 98 2.24 -8.40 11.42
CA VAL A 98 3.05 -9.26 12.29
C VAL A 98 3.16 -10.70 11.75
N ARG A 99 2.08 -11.25 11.17
CA ARG A 99 2.08 -12.62 10.59
C ARG A 99 3.19 -12.85 9.56
N PRO A 100 3.23 -12.13 8.42
CA PRO A 100 4.25 -12.34 7.39
C PRO A 100 5.65 -11.97 7.88
N TYR A 101 5.77 -11.00 8.80
CA TYR A 101 7.04 -10.66 9.43
C TYR A 101 7.61 -11.84 10.24
N LEU A 102 6.80 -12.45 11.12
CA LEU A 102 7.23 -13.58 11.95
C LEU A 102 7.64 -14.80 11.13
N ILE A 103 6.93 -15.09 10.03
CA ILE A 103 7.32 -16.19 9.14
C ILE A 103 8.61 -15.86 8.39
N SER A 104 8.78 -14.65 7.87
CA SER A 104 10.01 -14.24 7.16
C SER A 104 11.27 -14.28 8.04
N ARG A 105 11.10 -14.29 9.37
CA ARG A 105 12.20 -14.44 10.35
C ARG A 105 12.61 -15.89 10.60
N ARG A 106 11.72 -16.84 10.34
CA ARG A 106 11.92 -18.27 10.66
C ARG A 106 12.09 -19.13 9.42
N HIS A 107 11.66 -18.63 8.27
CA HIS A 107 11.61 -19.35 7.00
C HIS A 107 12.16 -18.47 5.88
N PRO A 108 12.71 -19.06 4.79
CA PRO A 108 13.35 -18.33 3.69
C PRO A 108 12.33 -17.66 2.74
N ILE A 109 11.37 -16.92 3.31
CA ILE A 109 10.32 -16.21 2.58
C ILE A 109 10.56 -14.71 2.73
N ARG A 110 10.67 -13.99 1.60
CA ARG A 110 10.77 -12.52 1.63
C ARG A 110 9.52 -11.92 2.26
N THR A 111 9.69 -10.94 3.14
CA THR A 111 8.55 -10.29 3.82
C THR A 111 7.54 -9.69 2.83
N SER A 112 8.02 -9.14 1.70
CA SER A 112 7.16 -8.62 0.63
C SER A 112 6.25 -9.69 0.01
N ALA A 113 6.76 -10.90 -0.21
CA ALA A 113 5.96 -12.02 -0.70
C ALA A 113 4.94 -12.49 0.35
N GLY A 114 5.33 -12.44 1.64
CA GLY A 114 4.41 -12.65 2.76
C GLY A 114 3.28 -11.63 2.80
N PHE A 115 3.55 -10.34 2.55
CA PHE A 115 2.49 -9.33 2.45
C PHE A 115 1.58 -9.55 1.24
N ALA A 116 2.15 -9.92 0.09
CA ALA A 116 1.37 -10.21 -1.11
C ALA A 116 0.37 -11.36 -0.87
N SER A 117 0.80 -12.40 -0.15
CA SER A 117 -0.08 -13.53 0.19
C SER A 117 -1.21 -13.14 1.15
N ILE A 118 -0.99 -12.18 2.07
CA ILE A 118 -2.06 -11.62 2.91
C ILE A 118 -3.07 -10.84 2.08
N ILE A 119 -2.64 -10.02 1.13
CA ILE A 119 -3.55 -9.28 0.24
C ILE A 119 -4.41 -10.27 -0.56
N LEU A 120 -3.79 -11.32 -1.12
CA LEU A 120 -4.50 -12.36 -1.84
C LEU A 120 -5.49 -13.11 -0.93
N GLU A 121 -5.08 -13.44 0.29
CA GLU A 121 -5.96 -14.05 1.31
C GLU A 121 -7.22 -13.18 1.54
N ARG A 122 -7.07 -11.86 1.69
CA ARG A 122 -8.19 -10.93 1.89
C ARG A 122 -9.09 -10.81 0.67
N LEU A 123 -8.52 -10.77 -0.54
CA LEU A 123 -9.30 -10.72 -1.77
C LEU A 123 -10.17 -11.97 -1.93
N LEU A 124 -9.58 -13.15 -1.67
CA LEU A 124 -10.33 -14.41 -1.69
C LEU A 124 -11.40 -14.43 -0.60
N ASP A 125 -11.11 -13.94 0.62
CA ASP A 125 -12.09 -13.83 1.69
C ASP A 125 -13.28 -12.94 1.29
N VAL A 126 -13.02 -11.76 0.72
CA VAL A 126 -14.09 -10.86 0.24
C VAL A 126 -14.93 -11.58 -0.82
N VAL A 127 -14.29 -12.17 -1.83
CA VAL A 127 -15.01 -12.91 -2.89
C VAL A 127 -15.87 -14.03 -2.29
N THR A 128 -15.32 -14.84 -1.38
CA THR A 128 -16.06 -15.92 -0.72
C THR A 128 -17.27 -15.39 0.03
N VAL A 129 -17.13 -14.32 0.80
CA VAL A 129 -18.22 -13.72 1.58
C VAL A 129 -19.31 -13.16 0.67
N LEU A 130 -18.94 -12.46 -0.40
CA LEU A 130 -19.90 -11.96 -1.40
C LEU A 130 -20.69 -13.10 -2.06
N LEU A 131 -20.01 -14.22 -2.38
CA LEU A 131 -20.65 -15.38 -2.99
C LEU A 131 -21.56 -16.14 -2.02
N LEU A 132 -21.14 -16.33 -0.76
CA LEU A 132 -21.97 -16.96 0.27
C LEU A 132 -23.20 -16.11 0.59
N PHE A 133 -23.04 -14.78 0.66
CA PHE A 133 -24.16 -13.86 0.85
C PHE A 133 -25.14 -13.87 -0.34
N SER A 134 -24.62 -13.86 -1.57
CA SER A 134 -25.46 -14.01 -2.76
C SER A 134 -26.17 -15.37 -2.77
N LEU A 135 -25.48 -16.46 -2.41
CA LEU A 135 -26.09 -17.79 -2.31
C LEU A 135 -27.21 -17.81 -1.28
N TYR A 136 -27.00 -17.20 -0.12
CA TYR A 136 -28.00 -17.08 0.95
C TYR A 136 -29.30 -16.44 0.46
N LEU A 137 -29.23 -15.30 -0.23
CA LEU A 137 -30.41 -14.55 -0.66
C LEU A 137 -31.27 -15.28 -1.71
N TYR A 138 -30.67 -16.22 -2.46
CA TYR A 138 -31.31 -16.87 -3.60
C TYR A 138 -31.66 -18.35 -3.38
N VAL A 139 -30.84 -19.08 -2.62
CA VAL A 139 -30.96 -20.54 -2.46
C VAL A 139 -31.55 -20.93 -1.11
N LEU A 140 -31.29 -20.15 -0.06
CA LEU A 140 -31.70 -20.52 1.29
C LEU A 140 -33.08 -19.93 1.63
N PRO A 141 -33.97 -20.70 2.29
CA PRO A 141 -35.30 -20.22 2.65
C PRO A 141 -35.20 -18.96 3.50
N THR A 142 -35.84 -17.88 3.09
CA THR A 142 -35.93 -16.67 3.93
C THR A 142 -37.12 -16.80 4.87
N PRO A 143 -36.98 -16.45 6.17
CA PRO A 143 -38.08 -16.49 7.10
C PRO A 143 -39.29 -15.71 6.57
N PRO A 144 -40.53 -16.22 6.72
CA PRO A 144 -41.72 -15.60 6.14
C PRO A 144 -42.00 -14.17 6.63
N ALA A 145 -41.41 -13.75 7.76
CA ALA A 145 -41.49 -12.38 8.24
C ALA A 145 -40.73 -11.37 7.34
N GLN A 146 -39.71 -11.81 6.61
CA GLN A 146 -38.91 -10.98 5.68
C GLN A 146 -39.42 -11.01 4.23
N THR A 147 -40.37 -11.88 3.89
CA THR A 147 -40.82 -12.09 2.51
C THR A 147 -41.88 -11.10 2.03
N ARG A 148 -42.38 -10.23 2.91
CA ARG A 148 -43.45 -9.27 2.62
C ARG A 148 -42.92 -7.83 2.58
N GLY A 149 -42.17 -7.48 1.52
CA GLY A 149 -41.80 -6.08 1.28
C GLY A 149 -40.88 -5.85 0.07
N PRO A 150 -40.86 -4.62 -0.49
CA PRO A 150 -39.98 -4.25 -1.61
C PRO A 150 -38.48 -4.32 -1.24
N LEU A 151 -38.17 -4.23 0.06
CA LEU A 151 -36.81 -4.32 0.60
C LEU A 151 -36.12 -5.64 0.23
N LEU A 152 -36.84 -6.77 0.25
CA LEU A 152 -36.28 -8.06 -0.13
C LEU A 152 -35.89 -8.10 -1.61
N GLY A 153 -36.66 -7.43 -2.47
CA GLY A 153 -36.33 -7.28 -3.89
C GLY A 153 -35.02 -6.53 -4.10
N TYR A 154 -34.83 -5.41 -3.40
CA TYR A 154 -33.58 -4.64 -3.43
C TYR A 154 -32.39 -5.43 -2.84
N LEU A 155 -32.60 -6.16 -1.74
CA LEU A 155 -31.58 -7.03 -1.15
C LEU A 155 -31.14 -8.12 -2.13
N LYS A 156 -32.09 -8.83 -2.76
CA LYS A 156 -31.78 -9.84 -3.78
C LYS A 156 -31.02 -9.24 -4.95
N LEU A 157 -31.47 -8.12 -5.52
CA LEU A 157 -30.76 -7.43 -6.59
C LEU A 157 -29.33 -7.04 -6.17
N GLY A 158 -29.18 -6.44 -4.99
CA GLY A 158 -27.86 -6.10 -4.44
C GLY A 158 -26.97 -7.32 -4.25
N GLY A 159 -27.53 -8.42 -3.74
CA GLY A 159 -26.87 -9.71 -3.60
C GLY A 159 -26.39 -10.27 -4.94
N ALA A 160 -27.23 -10.28 -5.97
CA ALA A 160 -26.87 -10.74 -7.31
C ALA A 160 -25.78 -9.87 -7.96
N LEU A 161 -25.86 -8.54 -7.80
CA LEU A 161 -24.81 -7.64 -8.30
C LEU A 161 -23.49 -7.88 -7.57
N ALA A 162 -23.52 -8.05 -6.25
CA ALA A 162 -22.34 -8.34 -5.44
C ALA A 162 -21.73 -9.71 -5.78
N GLY A 163 -22.55 -10.75 -5.92
CA GLY A 163 -22.13 -12.08 -6.35
C GLY A 163 -21.55 -12.07 -7.76
N GLY A 164 -22.19 -11.38 -8.71
CA GLY A 164 -21.69 -11.19 -10.07
C GLY A 164 -20.33 -10.47 -10.08
N ALA A 165 -20.20 -9.38 -9.31
CA ALA A 165 -18.93 -8.67 -9.16
C ALA A 165 -17.85 -9.57 -8.54
N ALA A 166 -18.19 -10.41 -7.55
CA ALA A 166 -17.27 -11.37 -6.95
C ALA A 166 -16.77 -12.41 -7.95
N LEU A 167 -17.65 -12.94 -8.80
CA LEU A 167 -17.28 -13.86 -9.89
C LEU A 167 -16.36 -13.18 -10.91
N VAL A 168 -16.64 -11.92 -11.25
CA VAL A 168 -15.76 -11.13 -12.13
C VAL A 168 -14.39 -10.94 -11.50
N VAL A 169 -14.32 -10.54 -10.22
CA VAL A 169 -13.04 -10.39 -9.49
C VAL A 169 -12.28 -11.71 -9.45
N LEU A 170 -12.95 -12.82 -9.14
CA LEU A 170 -12.33 -14.15 -9.13
C LEU A 170 -11.79 -14.53 -10.52
N GLY A 171 -12.59 -14.32 -11.57
CA GLY A 171 -12.18 -14.55 -12.96
C GLY A 171 -10.97 -13.69 -13.36
N VAL A 172 -10.97 -12.41 -12.99
CA VAL A 172 -9.83 -11.50 -13.21
C VAL A 172 -8.59 -11.96 -12.45
N LEU A 173 -8.72 -12.43 -11.21
CA LEU A 173 -7.58 -12.97 -10.45
C LEU A 173 -7.01 -14.24 -11.12
N LEU A 174 -7.86 -15.16 -11.57
CA LEU A 174 -7.43 -16.36 -12.29
C LEU A 174 -6.78 -16.02 -13.64
N LEU A 175 -7.32 -15.04 -14.37
CA LEU A 175 -6.75 -14.56 -15.63
C LEU A 175 -5.43 -13.81 -15.44
N LEU A 176 -5.32 -12.95 -14.42
CA LEU A 176 -4.07 -12.25 -14.07
C LEU A 176 -2.98 -13.26 -13.72
N HIS A 177 -3.34 -14.32 -13.01
CA HIS A 177 -2.41 -15.36 -12.61
C HIS A 177 -1.84 -16.14 -13.81
N GLY A 178 -2.69 -16.53 -14.78
CA GLY A 178 -2.26 -17.30 -15.96
C GLY A 178 -1.78 -16.48 -17.14
N HIS A 179 -2.28 -15.24 -17.28
CA HIS A 179 -2.14 -14.40 -18.47
C HIS A 179 -1.98 -12.91 -18.13
N ALA A 180 -1.15 -12.59 -17.13
CA ALA A 180 -0.86 -11.22 -16.68
C ALA A 180 -0.66 -10.22 -17.83
N GLU A 181 0.20 -10.58 -18.80
CA GLU A 181 0.50 -9.75 -19.98
C GLU A 181 -0.73 -9.42 -20.84
N VAL A 182 -1.63 -10.40 -21.01
CA VAL A 182 -2.87 -10.22 -21.78
C VAL A 182 -3.80 -9.28 -21.04
N VAL A 183 -3.93 -9.43 -19.71
CA VAL A 183 -4.79 -8.59 -18.89
C VAL A 183 -4.28 -7.14 -18.86
N VAL A 184 -2.98 -6.91 -18.65
CA VAL A 184 -2.39 -5.57 -18.67
C VAL A 184 -2.58 -4.91 -20.05
N ARG A 185 -2.41 -5.67 -21.13
CA ARG A 185 -2.65 -5.18 -22.50
C ARG A 185 -4.11 -4.81 -22.75
N LEU A 186 -5.05 -5.65 -22.32
CA LEU A 186 -6.48 -5.37 -22.44
C LEU A 186 -6.86 -4.15 -21.61
N LEU A 187 -6.35 -4.06 -20.37
CA LEU A 187 -6.57 -2.94 -19.47
C LEU A 187 -6.08 -1.63 -20.07
N ARG A 188 -4.88 -1.61 -20.68
CA ARG A 188 -4.36 -0.44 -21.39
C ARG A 188 -5.27 -0.02 -22.56
N ARG A 189 -5.87 -0.99 -23.25
CA ARG A 189 -6.81 -0.74 -24.35
C ARG A 189 -8.12 -0.12 -23.84
N VAL A 190 -8.67 -0.66 -22.76
CA VAL A 190 -9.90 -0.17 -22.12
C VAL A 190 -9.70 1.22 -21.50
N LEU A 191 -8.54 1.48 -20.90
CA LEU A 191 -8.21 2.75 -20.28
C LEU A 191 -7.63 3.79 -21.27
N SER A 192 -7.44 3.45 -22.54
CA SER A 192 -6.96 4.38 -23.57
C SER A 192 -7.70 5.72 -23.70
N PRO A 193 -9.01 5.87 -23.38
CA PRO A 193 -9.65 7.19 -23.38
C PRO A 193 -9.27 8.10 -22.21
N LEU A 194 -8.55 7.59 -21.19
CA LEU A 194 -8.09 8.36 -20.04
C LEU A 194 -6.71 9.00 -20.28
N PRO A 195 -6.32 10.03 -19.51
CA PRO A 195 -5.01 10.66 -19.66
C PRO A 195 -3.87 9.66 -19.39
N ALA A 196 -2.82 9.69 -20.22
CA ALA A 196 -1.71 8.72 -20.20
C ALA A 196 -1.13 8.47 -18.79
N ARG A 197 -0.96 9.53 -17.99
CA ARG A 197 -0.53 9.47 -16.57
C ARG A 197 -1.36 8.51 -15.70
N TRP A 198 -2.68 8.45 -15.89
CA TRP A 198 -3.55 7.52 -15.16
C TRP A 198 -3.47 6.11 -15.72
N VAL A 199 -3.41 5.98 -17.05
CA VAL A 199 -3.27 4.69 -17.71
C VAL A 199 -2.00 4.00 -17.24
N ASP A 200 -0.85 4.67 -17.35
CA ASP A 200 0.45 4.13 -16.97
C ASP A 200 0.53 3.81 -15.46
N ALA A 201 -0.07 4.67 -14.61
CA ALA A 201 -0.15 4.42 -13.17
C ALA A 201 -0.99 3.16 -12.84
N ILE A 202 -2.17 3.02 -13.45
CA ILE A 202 -3.06 1.88 -13.21
C ILE A 202 -2.45 0.59 -13.79
N THR A 203 -2.00 0.62 -15.05
CA THR A 203 -1.40 -0.56 -15.68
C THR A 203 -0.11 -0.98 -14.97
N GLY A 204 0.70 -0.01 -14.53
CA GLY A 204 1.90 -0.28 -13.73
C GLY A 204 1.56 -0.92 -12.39
N ALA A 205 0.56 -0.40 -11.67
CA ALA A 205 0.10 -0.99 -10.41
C ALA A 205 -0.43 -2.42 -10.60
N VAL A 206 -1.22 -2.67 -11.65
CA VAL A 206 -1.73 -4.01 -11.97
C VAL A 206 -0.61 -4.95 -12.37
N ALA A 207 0.38 -4.49 -13.13
CA ALA A 207 1.55 -5.30 -13.50
C ALA A 207 2.38 -5.69 -12.26
N THR A 208 2.69 -4.75 -11.36
CA THR A 208 3.39 -5.05 -10.11
C THR A 208 2.60 -6.01 -9.21
N PHE A 209 1.28 -5.85 -9.15
CA PHE A 209 0.42 -6.79 -8.43
C PHE A 209 0.44 -8.20 -9.07
N ALA A 210 0.36 -8.27 -10.40
CA ALA A 210 0.42 -9.52 -11.15
C ALA A 210 1.78 -10.22 -11.01
N GLU A 211 2.89 -9.48 -10.98
CA GLU A 211 4.22 -10.02 -10.66
C GLU A 211 4.26 -10.61 -9.24
N GLY A 212 3.69 -9.91 -8.26
CA GLY A 212 3.54 -10.41 -6.89
C GLY A 212 2.68 -11.67 -6.80
N LEU A 213 1.66 -11.79 -7.65
CA LEU A 213 0.82 -12.98 -7.79
C LEU A 213 1.56 -14.11 -8.52
N ALA A 214 2.33 -13.80 -9.55
CA ALA A 214 3.15 -14.75 -10.31
C ALA A 214 4.28 -15.36 -9.47
N VAL A 215 4.79 -14.62 -8.47
CA VAL A 215 5.76 -15.14 -7.48
C VAL A 215 5.20 -16.34 -6.71
N LEU A 216 3.88 -16.42 -6.52
CA LEU A 216 3.24 -17.58 -5.90
C LEU A 216 3.23 -18.82 -6.80
N LYS A 217 3.60 -18.75 -8.09
CA LYS A 217 3.73 -19.90 -9.04
C LYS A 217 2.62 -20.97 -8.93
N ALA A 218 1.43 -20.61 -8.48
CA ALA A 218 0.35 -21.56 -8.24
C ALA A 218 -0.18 -22.06 -9.60
N SER A 219 -0.87 -23.19 -9.64
CA SER A 219 -1.73 -23.49 -10.80
C SER A 219 -3.12 -22.87 -10.57
N PRO A 220 -3.92 -22.59 -11.61
CA PRO A 220 -5.30 -22.17 -11.42
C PRO A 220 -6.11 -23.15 -10.56
N ALA A 221 -5.83 -24.45 -10.66
CA ALA A 221 -6.41 -25.49 -9.81
C ALA A 221 -6.01 -25.32 -8.34
N HIS A 222 -4.77 -24.95 -8.06
CA HIS A 222 -4.31 -24.65 -6.70
C HIS A 222 -4.98 -23.39 -6.12
N LEU A 223 -5.20 -22.35 -6.94
CA LEU A 223 -5.96 -21.18 -6.51
C LEU A 223 -7.43 -21.53 -6.20
N LEU A 224 -8.05 -22.39 -7.00
CA LEU A 224 -9.41 -22.87 -6.74
C LEU A 224 -9.47 -23.74 -5.47
N PHE A 225 -8.43 -24.54 -5.22
CA PHE A 225 -8.29 -25.28 -3.97
C PHE A 225 -8.21 -24.34 -2.76
N ILE A 226 -7.40 -23.27 -2.81
CA ILE A 226 -7.32 -22.25 -1.77
C ILE A 226 -8.66 -21.51 -1.59
N PHE A 227 -9.38 -21.25 -2.68
CA PHE A 227 -10.73 -20.69 -2.62
C PHE A 227 -11.69 -21.63 -1.89
N GLY A 228 -11.65 -22.94 -2.16
CA GLY A 228 -12.42 -23.95 -1.41
C GLY A 228 -12.08 -23.96 0.09
N GLN A 229 -10.81 -23.83 0.45
CA GLN A 229 -10.40 -23.66 1.85
C GLN A 229 -10.99 -22.39 2.48
N SER A 230 -11.16 -21.32 1.69
CA SER A 230 -11.79 -20.08 2.16
C SER A 230 -13.26 -20.29 2.47
N VAL A 231 -14.00 -21.00 1.61
CA VAL A 231 -15.39 -21.42 1.88
C VAL A 231 -15.46 -22.21 3.19
N LEU A 232 -14.56 -23.17 3.40
CA LEU A 232 -14.52 -23.97 4.63
C LEU A 232 -14.23 -23.13 5.89
N VAL A 233 -13.33 -22.15 5.80
CA VAL A 233 -13.07 -21.20 6.90
C VAL A 233 -14.35 -20.42 7.23
N TRP A 234 -15.05 -19.89 6.24
CA TRP A 234 -16.29 -19.13 6.48
C TRP A 234 -17.41 -19.99 7.04
N LEU A 235 -17.64 -21.19 6.50
CA LEU A 235 -18.61 -22.14 7.06
C LEU A 235 -18.30 -22.51 8.52
N SER A 236 -17.02 -22.62 8.89
CA SER A 236 -16.63 -22.86 10.29
C SER A 236 -16.98 -21.68 11.21
N ILE A 237 -16.87 -20.44 10.70
CA ILE A 237 -17.26 -19.25 11.46
C ILE A 237 -18.78 -19.23 11.65
N ASP A 238 -19.54 -19.49 10.59
CA ASP A 238 -21.01 -19.53 10.64
C ASP A 238 -21.52 -20.66 11.55
N LEU A 239 -20.79 -21.80 11.61
CA LEU A 239 -21.04 -22.88 12.55
C LEU A 239 -20.84 -22.44 14.00
N GLY A 240 -19.79 -21.67 14.28
CA GLY A 240 -19.54 -21.09 15.60
C GLY A 240 -20.67 -20.13 16.03
N ILE A 241 -21.11 -19.26 15.12
CA ILE A 241 -22.24 -18.34 15.37
C ILE A 241 -23.53 -19.11 15.61
N TRP A 242 -23.80 -20.15 14.80
CA TRP A 242 -24.99 -20.97 14.96
C TRP A 242 -25.01 -21.70 16.30
N TRP A 243 -23.90 -22.32 16.71
CA TRP A 243 -23.79 -22.94 18.04
C TRP A 243 -23.86 -21.92 19.18
N SER A 244 -23.36 -20.70 18.97
CA SER A 244 -23.56 -19.62 19.93
C SER A 244 -25.04 -19.31 20.12
N ASN A 245 -25.83 -19.23 19.03
CA ASN A 245 -27.28 -19.01 19.12
C ASN A 245 -27.98 -20.14 19.88
N LEU A 246 -27.66 -21.41 19.56
CA LEU A 246 -28.20 -22.57 20.27
C LEU A 246 -27.84 -22.58 21.76
N ALA A 247 -26.64 -22.12 22.12
CA ALA A 247 -26.22 -22.03 23.52
C ALA A 247 -27.14 -21.14 24.37
N PHE A 248 -27.72 -20.10 23.77
CA PHE A 248 -28.65 -19.18 24.43
C PHE A 248 -30.13 -19.48 24.15
N GLY A 249 -30.44 -20.65 23.57
CA GLY A 249 -31.82 -21.06 23.27
C GLY A 249 -32.44 -20.34 22.06
N LEU A 250 -31.63 -19.70 21.22
CA LEU A 250 -32.08 -19.09 19.97
C LEU A 250 -32.07 -20.15 18.87
N ASP A 251 -33.23 -20.73 18.58
CA ASP A 251 -33.41 -21.72 17.50
C ASP A 251 -33.52 -21.02 16.13
N LEU A 252 -32.39 -20.49 15.69
CA LEU A 252 -32.27 -19.87 14.38
C LEU A 252 -31.71 -20.90 13.38
N PRO A 253 -32.28 -20.99 12.16
CA PRO A 253 -31.73 -21.84 11.12
C PRO A 253 -30.28 -21.48 10.81
N PHE A 254 -29.44 -22.47 10.50
CA PHE A 254 -28.00 -22.28 10.20
C PHE A 254 -27.73 -21.17 9.18
N HIS A 255 -28.58 -21.03 8.16
CA HIS A 255 -28.42 -20.04 7.13
C HIS A 255 -28.51 -18.58 7.63
N THR A 256 -29.13 -18.34 8.78
CA THR A 256 -29.20 -16.99 9.38
C THR A 256 -27.83 -16.51 9.88
N SER A 257 -26.91 -17.43 10.20
CA SER A 257 -25.54 -17.11 10.60
C SER A 257 -24.79 -16.32 9.51
N PHE A 258 -25.07 -16.58 8.23
CA PHE A 258 -24.47 -15.84 7.11
C PHE A 258 -24.83 -14.34 7.13
N LEU A 259 -26.04 -13.98 7.59
CA LEU A 259 -26.43 -12.58 7.73
C LEU A 259 -25.72 -11.91 8.91
N ILE A 260 -25.61 -12.63 10.02
CA ILE A 260 -24.94 -12.15 11.22
C ILE A 260 -23.45 -11.93 10.92
N SER A 261 -22.78 -12.91 10.31
CA SER A 261 -21.37 -12.81 9.92
C SER A 261 -21.12 -11.74 8.87
N TRP A 262 -22.03 -11.59 7.89
CA TRP A 262 -21.96 -10.51 6.91
C TRP A 262 -22.05 -9.12 7.54
N ASN A 263 -22.99 -8.92 8.47
CA ASN A 263 -23.12 -7.65 9.18
C ASN A 263 -21.85 -7.34 9.99
N GLU A 264 -21.29 -8.31 10.71
CA GLU A 264 -20.03 -8.13 11.42
C GLU A 264 -18.88 -7.77 10.49
N PHE A 265 -18.78 -8.44 9.33
CA PHE A 265 -17.72 -8.19 8.35
C PHE A 265 -17.85 -6.82 7.68
N THR A 266 -19.05 -6.44 7.25
CA THR A 266 -19.30 -5.13 6.63
C THR A 266 -19.09 -3.99 7.61
N LEU A 267 -19.53 -4.13 8.85
CA LEU A 267 -19.23 -3.16 9.90
C LEU A 267 -17.71 -3.09 10.14
N ALA A 268 -17.01 -4.20 10.29
CA ALA A 268 -15.55 -4.18 10.44
C ALA A 268 -14.84 -3.51 9.23
N ALA A 269 -15.32 -3.74 8.00
CA ALA A 269 -14.79 -3.11 6.79
C ALA A 269 -15.07 -1.59 6.72
N ILE A 270 -16.26 -1.15 7.13
CA ILE A 270 -16.66 0.27 7.13
C ILE A 270 -15.93 1.04 8.24
N PHE A 271 -15.77 0.44 9.42
CA PHE A 271 -15.00 1.03 10.53
C PHE A 271 -13.50 1.05 10.24
N THR A 272 -12.99 0.10 9.45
CA THR A 272 -11.60 0.16 8.98
C THR A 272 -11.39 1.18 7.87
N ALA A 273 -12.38 1.47 7.03
CA ALA A 273 -12.29 2.53 6.02
C ALA A 273 -12.48 3.95 6.61
N SER A 274 -13.28 4.11 7.66
CA SER A 274 -13.58 5.41 8.26
C SER A 274 -12.86 5.64 9.60
N THR A 275 -11.82 6.46 9.60
CA THR A 275 -11.36 7.19 10.81
C THR A 275 -12.27 8.38 11.11
N ARG A 276 -13.59 8.21 10.92
CA ARG A 276 -14.62 9.15 11.37
C ARG A 276 -15.72 8.34 12.03
N ALA A 277 -15.67 8.32 13.35
CA ALA A 277 -16.73 7.82 14.21
C ALA A 277 -18.06 8.48 13.82
N GLN A 278 -19.07 7.68 13.46
CA GLN A 278 -20.48 7.84 13.78
C GLN A 278 -21.30 6.78 13.03
N THR A 279 -22.41 6.36 13.66
CA THR A 279 -23.48 5.45 13.19
C THR A 279 -23.24 3.95 13.37
N LEU A 280 -23.47 3.44 14.58
CA LEU A 280 -23.65 2.00 14.85
C LEU A 280 -24.96 1.60 15.58
N PRO A 281 -25.68 2.44 16.37
CA PRO A 281 -26.80 1.88 17.14
C PRO A 281 -28.06 1.51 16.33
N LEU A 282 -28.20 1.93 15.06
CA LEU A 282 -29.50 1.88 14.37
C LEU A 282 -29.72 0.64 13.48
N ALA A 283 -28.67 -0.03 13.01
CA ALA A 283 -28.81 -1.19 12.12
C ALA A 283 -29.10 -2.50 12.89
N LEU A 284 -28.56 -2.61 14.12
CA LEU A 284 -28.75 -3.81 14.95
C LEU A 284 -30.18 -3.88 15.51
N SER A 285 -30.77 -2.74 15.87
CA SER A 285 -32.14 -2.68 16.40
C SER A 285 -33.19 -3.01 15.34
N SER A 286 -32.97 -2.67 14.07
CA SER A 286 -33.93 -2.96 12.99
C SER A 286 -33.94 -4.44 12.58
N VAL A 287 -32.82 -5.15 12.72
CA VAL A 287 -32.73 -6.58 12.34
C VAL A 287 -33.21 -7.47 13.49
N LEU A 288 -32.87 -7.14 14.74
CA LEU A 288 -33.31 -7.88 15.92
C LEU A 288 -34.74 -7.52 16.35
N GLY A 289 -35.21 -6.30 16.07
CA GLY A 289 -36.58 -5.88 16.36
C GLY A 289 -37.65 -6.67 15.61
N GLY A 290 -37.31 -7.27 14.46
CA GLY A 290 -38.22 -8.14 13.71
C GLY A 290 -38.43 -9.54 14.30
N TYR A 291 -37.68 -9.90 15.36
CA TYR A 291 -37.75 -11.21 16.01
C TYR A 291 -38.47 -11.19 17.38
N GLY A 292 -38.89 -10.02 17.86
CA GLY A 292 -39.36 -9.81 19.25
C GLY A 292 -40.79 -9.31 19.42
N GLU A 293 -41.69 -9.45 18.45
CA GLU A 293 -43.09 -9.00 18.60
C GLU A 293 -43.98 -10.09 19.23
N GLY A 294 -43.87 -10.22 20.55
CA GLY A 294 -44.75 -11.05 21.37
C GLY A 294 -45.15 -10.40 22.70
N ALA A 295 -44.90 -9.10 22.91
CA ALA A 295 -45.34 -8.37 24.09
C ALA A 295 -45.44 -6.86 23.84
N GLU A 296 -46.61 -6.38 23.44
CA GLU A 296 -47.01 -4.98 23.70
C GLU A 296 -47.79 -4.91 25.02
N PRO A 297 -47.67 -3.80 25.75
CA PRO A 297 -48.85 -2.95 25.85
C PRO A 297 -48.57 -1.47 25.55
N ALA A 298 -49.26 -0.99 24.52
CA ALA A 298 -50.15 0.17 24.51
C ALA A 298 -49.73 1.52 25.15
N ARG A 299 -49.78 2.54 24.26
CA ARG A 299 -50.09 3.98 24.46
C ARG A 299 -48.97 4.91 24.94
N ALA A 300 -48.55 5.80 24.04
CA ALA A 300 -49.13 7.16 23.97
C ALA A 300 -48.73 7.88 22.68
N ARG A 301 -49.73 8.36 21.93
CA ARG A 301 -49.61 9.40 20.89
C ARG A 301 -49.33 10.76 21.54
N ALA A 302 -48.59 11.63 20.85
CA ALA A 302 -49.10 12.88 20.25
C ALA A 302 -48.03 14.00 20.13
N GLY A 303 -48.14 14.79 19.06
CA GLY A 303 -47.55 16.13 18.93
C GLY A 303 -46.40 16.20 17.92
N ALA A 304 -46.62 16.30 16.60
CA ALA A 304 -47.06 17.49 15.86
C ALA A 304 -45.99 18.60 15.75
N GLY A 305 -45.75 19.10 14.53
CA GLY A 305 -45.18 20.43 14.32
C GLY A 305 -44.17 20.54 13.18
N ALA A 306 -44.67 20.69 11.97
CA ALA A 306 -43.92 21.13 10.80
C ALA A 306 -43.75 22.67 10.79
N ALA A 307 -42.88 23.12 9.86
CA ALA A 307 -42.84 24.42 9.19
C ALA A 307 -41.88 25.50 9.72
N GLY A 308 -41.22 26.18 8.77
CA GLY A 308 -40.62 27.49 8.99
C GLY A 308 -39.46 27.85 8.07
N ALA A 309 -39.70 28.06 6.78
CA ALA A 309 -38.80 28.79 5.90
C ALA A 309 -38.88 30.31 6.19
N GLY A 310 -37.75 31.02 6.12
CA GLY A 310 -37.69 32.47 6.28
C GLY A 310 -36.42 33.07 5.67
N ARG A 311 -36.60 34.07 4.81
CA ARG A 311 -35.64 34.75 3.92
C ARG A 311 -34.95 35.95 4.59
N THR A 312 -33.74 36.29 4.08
CA THR A 312 -33.13 37.65 3.84
C THR A 312 -32.98 38.62 5.03
N HIS A 313 -31.94 39.45 5.21
CA HIS A 313 -31.29 40.41 4.29
C HIS A 313 -29.98 40.97 4.93
N HIS A 314 -29.11 41.54 4.08
CA HIS A 314 -28.13 42.64 4.28
C HIS A 314 -26.88 42.55 5.18
N GLY A 315 -25.74 42.92 4.57
CA GLY A 315 -24.53 43.42 5.25
C GLY A 315 -23.38 43.66 4.26
N GLN A 316 -23.16 44.93 3.88
CA GLN A 316 -22.13 45.44 2.96
C GLN A 316 -20.73 45.57 3.60
N GLY A 317 -19.71 45.71 2.75
CA GLY A 317 -18.38 46.27 3.02
C GLY A 317 -17.27 45.25 2.79
N GLY A 318 -16.24 45.42 1.94
CA GLY A 318 -15.65 46.58 1.29
C GLY A 318 -14.12 46.47 1.45
N GLY A 319 -13.33 46.65 0.38
CA GLY A 319 -11.92 47.07 0.49
C GLY A 319 -10.82 46.13 -0.03
N HIS A 320 -10.42 46.37 -1.29
CA HIS A 320 -9.08 46.46 -1.89
C HIS A 320 -7.85 45.62 -1.45
N GLY A 321 -7.13 45.13 -2.47
CA GLY A 321 -5.67 44.94 -2.44
C GLY A 321 -5.12 44.11 -3.63
N ARG A 322 -4.79 44.77 -4.75
CA ARG A 322 -3.95 44.23 -5.84
C ARG A 322 -2.49 44.63 -5.61
N VAL A 323 -1.53 43.73 -5.86
CA VAL A 323 -0.16 44.07 -6.28
C VAL A 323 0.33 43.04 -7.31
N ALA A 324 0.96 43.53 -8.37
CA ALA A 324 1.57 42.81 -9.48
C ALA A 324 3.00 43.33 -9.71
N SER A 325 3.91 42.47 -10.21
CA SER A 325 5.17 42.72 -10.98
C SER A 325 6.20 41.63 -10.64
N GLY A 326 7.03 41.02 -11.50
CA GLY A 326 7.44 41.28 -12.89
C GLY A 326 8.98 41.46 -12.99
N GLY A 327 9.66 40.67 -13.84
CA GLY A 327 11.04 40.88 -14.38
C GLY A 327 12.22 40.33 -13.55
N SER A 328 13.40 39.97 -14.08
CA SER A 328 13.96 39.80 -15.43
C SER A 328 15.37 39.18 -15.33
N SER A 329 15.86 38.65 -16.45
CA SER A 329 17.19 38.10 -16.75
C SER A 329 18.37 39.06 -16.56
N ASP A 330 19.58 38.53 -16.36
CA ASP A 330 20.84 39.04 -16.95
C ASP A 330 21.98 38.00 -16.89
N GLY A 331 22.77 37.92 -17.97
CA GLY A 331 23.95 37.08 -18.14
C GLY A 331 25.26 37.89 -18.21
N ALA A 332 26.40 37.19 -18.09
CA ALA A 332 27.75 37.76 -18.23
C ALA A 332 28.71 36.78 -18.94
N PRO A 333 29.80 37.26 -19.61
CA PRO A 333 30.44 36.58 -20.74
C PRO A 333 31.65 35.70 -20.37
N GLY A 334 31.89 34.66 -21.18
CA GLY A 334 33.02 33.73 -21.08
C GLY A 334 34.27 34.13 -21.87
N ARG A 335 35.43 33.60 -21.46
CA ARG A 335 36.73 33.67 -22.17
C ARG A 335 36.80 32.65 -23.33
N PRO A 336 37.52 32.91 -24.43
CA PRO A 336 37.71 31.93 -25.50
C PRO A 336 38.78 30.89 -25.13
N ARG A 337 38.45 29.60 -25.27
CA ARG A 337 39.41 28.49 -25.37
C ARG A 337 39.67 28.20 -26.85
N THR A 338 40.91 28.31 -27.28
CA THR A 338 41.38 27.99 -28.63
C THR A 338 41.63 26.48 -28.74
N ASP A 339 40.72 25.76 -29.38
CA ASP A 339 40.96 24.43 -29.95
C ASP A 339 40.17 24.37 -31.27
N GLU A 340 40.71 24.93 -32.35
CA GLU A 340 40.13 24.80 -33.70
C GLU A 340 40.40 23.38 -34.21
N ALA A 341 39.42 22.48 -34.03
CA ALA A 341 39.45 21.16 -34.64
C ALA A 341 39.33 21.29 -36.17
N GLU A 342 40.34 20.82 -36.91
CA GLU A 342 40.37 20.73 -38.38
C GLU A 342 39.31 19.71 -38.89
N MET A 343 38.52 20.09 -39.89
CA MET A 343 37.41 19.26 -40.40
C MET A 343 37.71 18.67 -41.78
N LYS A 344 37.59 17.35 -41.91
CA LYS A 344 37.80 16.65 -43.18
C LYS A 344 36.72 16.98 -44.22
N CYS A 345 37.14 17.47 -45.40
CA CYS A 345 36.25 17.76 -46.51
C CYS A 345 35.54 16.48 -47.02
N PRO A 346 34.20 16.45 -47.08
CA PRO A 346 33.45 15.26 -47.50
C PRO A 346 33.58 14.94 -48.99
N PHE A 347 34.11 15.85 -49.81
CA PHE A 347 34.20 15.69 -51.26
C PHE A 347 35.57 15.24 -51.76
N CYS A 348 36.64 15.63 -51.09
CA CYS A 348 38.02 15.32 -51.52
C CYS A 348 38.93 14.86 -50.38
N ALA A 349 38.40 14.70 -49.16
CA ALA A 349 39.13 14.23 -47.98
C ALA A 349 40.28 15.12 -47.49
N HIS A 350 40.47 16.32 -48.06
CA HIS A 350 41.43 17.31 -47.59
C HIS A 350 41.02 17.89 -46.22
N MET A 351 42.00 18.18 -45.36
CA MET A 351 41.76 18.56 -43.95
C MET A 351 41.63 20.07 -43.74
N GLU A 352 42.09 20.88 -44.70
CA GLU A 352 42.01 22.33 -44.59
C GLU A 352 40.71 22.87 -45.20
N ASP A 353 39.99 23.63 -44.38
CA ASP A 353 38.77 24.34 -44.73
C ASP A 353 38.75 25.75 -44.14
N LYS A 354 37.93 26.61 -44.74
CA LYS A 354 37.67 27.98 -44.28
C LYS A 354 36.22 28.14 -43.86
N VAL A 355 35.97 28.62 -42.65
CA VAL A 355 34.62 28.97 -42.18
C VAL A 355 34.13 30.24 -42.88
N VAL A 356 32.97 30.17 -43.53
CA VAL A 356 32.35 31.24 -44.33
C VAL A 356 31.19 31.90 -43.58
N ASP A 357 30.36 31.12 -42.89
CA ASP A 357 29.18 31.62 -42.14
C ASP A 357 28.99 30.75 -40.89
N SER A 358 28.74 31.36 -39.74
CA SER A 358 28.47 30.67 -38.47
C SER A 358 27.16 31.18 -37.89
N ARG A 359 26.24 30.27 -37.60
CA ARG A 359 24.94 30.59 -37.02
C ARG A 359 24.68 29.73 -35.79
N GLU A 360 24.27 30.36 -34.71
CA GLU A 360 23.87 29.72 -33.48
C GLU A 360 22.36 29.39 -33.53
N SER A 361 21.96 28.23 -33.01
CA SER A 361 20.53 27.92 -32.81
C SER A 361 19.97 28.72 -31.64
N LYS A 362 18.66 29.01 -31.63
CA LYS A 362 17.97 29.81 -30.58
C LYS A 362 18.15 29.28 -29.14
N GLU A 363 18.56 28.03 -28.98
CA GLU A 363 18.76 27.37 -27.68
C GLU A 363 20.25 27.17 -27.33
N GLY A 364 21.19 27.67 -28.14
CA GLY A 364 22.64 27.64 -27.85
C GLY A 364 23.32 26.26 -27.88
N GLU A 365 22.59 25.16 -28.07
CA GLU A 365 23.14 23.80 -28.01
C GLU A 365 23.89 23.32 -29.29
N VAL A 366 23.70 24.00 -30.42
CA VAL A 366 24.26 23.59 -31.73
C VAL A 366 24.77 24.80 -32.51
N ILE A 367 26.05 24.75 -32.92
CA ILE A 367 26.64 25.74 -33.82
C ILE A 367 26.65 25.16 -35.23
N ARG A 368 25.99 25.85 -36.17
CA ARG A 368 26.03 25.50 -37.59
C ARG A 368 27.11 26.34 -38.27
N ARG A 369 28.14 25.69 -38.82
CA ARG A 369 29.19 26.37 -39.60
C ARG A 369 29.14 25.95 -41.06
N ARG A 370 29.14 26.93 -41.96
CA ARG A 370 29.32 26.73 -43.40
C ARG A 370 30.80 26.86 -43.70
N ARG A 371 31.40 25.82 -44.26
CA ARG A 371 32.83 25.70 -44.54
C ARG A 371 33.08 25.57 -46.04
N GLU A 372 34.22 26.05 -46.51
CA GLU A 372 34.69 25.94 -47.90
C GLU A 372 36.05 25.23 -47.91
N CYS A 373 36.17 24.15 -48.68
CA CYS A 373 37.44 23.41 -48.76
C CYS A 373 38.47 24.17 -49.59
N LEU A 374 39.70 24.31 -49.07
CA LEU A 374 40.79 25.02 -49.76
C LEU A 374 41.35 24.27 -50.97
N ALA A 375 41.21 22.93 -51.05
CA ALA A 375 41.69 22.14 -52.19
C ALA A 375 40.70 22.07 -53.36
N CYS A 376 39.41 21.90 -53.10
CA CYS A 376 38.41 21.67 -54.16
C CYS A 376 37.35 22.78 -54.30
N GLY A 377 37.41 23.83 -53.47
CA GLY A 377 36.49 24.99 -53.51
C GLY A 377 35.02 24.67 -53.17
N LYS A 378 34.68 23.41 -52.87
CA LYS A 378 33.30 23.01 -52.56
C LYS A 378 32.92 23.41 -51.13
N ARG A 379 31.68 23.88 -50.97
CA ARG A 379 31.12 24.28 -49.67
C ARG A 379 30.34 23.15 -49.02
N PHE A 380 30.47 23.00 -47.71
CA PHE A 380 29.72 22.05 -46.89
C PHE A 380 29.27 22.71 -45.57
N THR A 381 28.34 22.07 -44.85
CA THR A 381 27.84 22.56 -43.55
C THR A 381 28.20 21.54 -42.48
N SER A 382 28.86 21.97 -41.41
CA SER A 382 29.06 21.18 -40.19
C SER A 382 28.09 21.63 -39.09
N TYR A 383 27.69 20.67 -38.26
CA TYR A 383 26.94 20.92 -37.03
C TYR A 383 27.84 20.51 -35.87
N GLU A 384 28.26 21.48 -35.08
CA GLU A 384 29.10 21.26 -33.92
C GLU A 384 28.20 21.24 -32.68
N ARG A 385 28.37 20.20 -31.87
CA ARG A 385 27.68 20.01 -30.59
C ARG A 385 28.72 19.73 -29.53
N ILE A 386 28.53 20.28 -28.34
CA ILE A 386 29.34 19.92 -27.18
C ILE A 386 28.93 18.50 -26.79
N ASP A 387 29.77 17.52 -27.13
CA ASP A 387 29.55 16.14 -26.69
C ASP A 387 29.93 16.05 -25.21
N GLN A 388 28.94 16.18 -24.32
CA GLN A 388 29.13 15.97 -22.90
C GLN A 388 29.24 14.47 -22.65
N ILE A 389 30.47 13.94 -22.61
CA ILE A 389 30.71 12.55 -22.18
C ILE A 389 30.09 12.41 -20.78
N PRO A 390 29.02 11.60 -20.62
CA PRO A 390 28.28 11.53 -19.37
C PRO A 390 29.14 10.87 -18.30
N HIS A 391 29.08 11.42 -17.08
CA HIS A 391 29.66 10.78 -15.91
C HIS A 391 28.88 9.52 -15.54
N LEU A 392 29.56 8.40 -15.36
CA LEU A 392 28.94 7.10 -15.12
C LEU A 392 29.33 6.54 -13.74
N VAL A 393 28.44 5.73 -13.20
CA VAL A 393 28.69 4.91 -12.02
C VAL A 393 28.51 3.44 -12.34
N VAL A 394 29.47 2.62 -11.91
CA VAL A 394 29.45 1.16 -12.12
C VAL A 394 28.82 0.48 -10.91
N LYS A 395 27.69 -0.19 -11.11
CA LYS A 395 26.94 -0.91 -10.06
C LYS A 395 27.66 -2.20 -9.66
N LYS A 396 27.28 -2.78 -8.52
CA LYS A 396 27.84 -4.05 -8.01
C LYS A 396 27.65 -5.24 -8.98
N ASP A 397 26.63 -5.18 -9.83
CA ASP A 397 26.31 -6.16 -10.89
C ASP A 397 27.06 -5.88 -12.20
N GLY A 398 27.94 -4.87 -12.24
CA GLY A 398 28.71 -4.46 -13.43
C GLY A 398 27.96 -3.50 -14.36
N ARG A 399 26.68 -3.20 -14.09
CA ARG A 399 25.89 -2.29 -14.93
C ARG A 399 26.36 -0.85 -14.77
N ARG A 400 26.48 -0.12 -15.90
CA ARG A 400 26.77 1.32 -15.93
C ARG A 400 25.47 2.14 -15.91
N GLU A 401 25.38 3.11 -15.01
CA GLU A 401 24.27 4.07 -14.92
C GLU A 401 24.85 5.49 -14.96
N ARG A 402 24.10 6.47 -15.48
CA ARG A 402 24.50 7.88 -15.36
C ARG A 402 24.57 8.28 -13.88
N PHE A 403 25.59 9.05 -13.52
CA PHE A 403 25.67 9.65 -12.20
C PHE A 403 24.55 10.67 -12.02
N ASP A 404 23.92 10.65 -10.85
CA ASP A 404 22.85 11.56 -10.47
C ASP A 404 23.10 12.04 -9.03
N ARG A 405 23.42 13.33 -8.91
CA ARG A 405 23.70 14.00 -7.64
C ARG A 405 22.49 13.97 -6.70
N GLU A 406 21.28 14.17 -7.22
CA GLU A 406 20.04 14.21 -6.42
C GLU A 406 19.76 12.85 -5.77
N LYS A 407 20.13 11.76 -6.44
CA LYS A 407 20.03 10.40 -5.90
C LYS A 407 20.93 10.20 -4.69
N VAL A 408 22.15 10.76 -4.70
CA VAL A 408 23.10 10.72 -3.57
C VAL A 408 22.55 11.55 -2.39
N LEU A 409 22.15 12.79 -2.66
CA LEU A 409 21.62 13.70 -1.66
C LEU A 409 20.35 13.14 -0.98
N SER A 410 19.43 12.61 -1.78
CA SER A 410 18.22 11.94 -1.28
C SER A 410 18.52 10.74 -0.37
N GLY A 411 19.57 9.98 -0.68
CA GLY A 411 20.05 8.88 0.16
C GLY A 411 20.58 9.37 1.51
N LEU A 412 21.38 10.43 1.50
CA LEU A 412 21.93 11.08 2.70
C LEU A 412 20.83 11.67 3.60
N ILE A 413 19.85 12.37 3.03
CA ILE A 413 18.72 12.95 3.76
C ILE A 413 17.90 11.87 4.46
N LYS A 414 17.63 10.76 3.75
CA LYS A 414 16.91 9.60 4.34
C LYS A 414 17.67 9.00 5.52
N ALA A 415 18.99 8.84 5.40
CA ALA A 415 19.83 8.33 6.49
C ALA A 415 19.81 9.28 7.71
N CYS A 416 19.87 10.59 7.47
CA CYS A 416 19.92 11.64 8.49
C CYS A 416 18.54 12.08 9.03
N GLN A 417 17.44 11.41 8.66
CA GLN A 417 16.10 11.84 9.05
C GLN A 417 15.93 11.88 10.58
N LYS A 418 15.46 13.03 11.10
CA LYS A 418 15.32 13.32 12.55
C LYS A 418 16.65 13.27 13.32
N ARG A 419 17.78 13.51 12.65
CA ARG A 419 19.10 13.68 13.26
C ARG A 419 19.51 15.16 13.20
N PRO A 420 20.38 15.64 14.12
CA PRO A 420 20.84 17.02 14.14
C PRO A 420 21.96 17.27 13.10
N VAL A 421 21.74 16.90 11.83
CA VAL A 421 22.70 17.11 10.73
C VAL A 421 22.14 18.17 9.77
N PRO A 422 22.82 19.31 9.58
CA PRO A 422 22.38 20.34 8.64
C PRO A 422 22.35 19.85 7.20
N VAL A 423 21.29 20.19 6.45
CA VAL A 423 21.14 19.80 5.03
C VAL A 423 22.31 20.32 4.18
N LYS A 424 22.79 21.53 4.46
CA LYS A 424 23.96 22.13 3.80
C LYS A 424 25.21 21.25 3.88
N THR A 425 25.40 20.54 4.98
CA THR A 425 26.53 19.59 5.13
C THR A 425 26.37 18.39 4.22
N LEU A 426 25.13 17.91 4.01
CA LEU A 426 24.84 16.80 3.10
C LEU A 426 25.01 17.19 1.63
N GLU A 427 24.65 18.42 1.28
CA GLU A 427 24.89 19.01 -0.04
C GLU A 427 26.39 19.04 -0.35
N LEU A 428 27.22 19.52 0.58
CA LEU A 428 28.69 19.54 0.42
C LEU A 428 29.27 18.13 0.23
N ILE A 429 28.72 17.11 0.89
CA ILE A 429 29.14 15.71 0.69
C ILE A 429 28.74 15.25 -0.72
N ALA A 430 27.54 15.58 -1.19
CA ALA A 430 27.08 15.22 -2.52
C ALA A 430 27.92 15.90 -3.62
N ASP A 431 28.27 17.17 -3.43
CA ASP A 431 29.16 17.92 -4.33
C ASP A 431 30.55 17.27 -4.41
N ARG A 432 31.07 16.78 -3.26
CA ARG A 432 32.35 16.09 -3.25
C ARG A 432 32.30 14.75 -3.98
N VAL A 433 31.17 14.02 -3.90
CA VAL A 433 30.96 12.81 -4.69
C VAL A 433 30.91 13.14 -6.18
N GLU A 434 30.20 14.19 -6.57
CA GLU A 434 30.15 14.63 -7.96
C GLU A 434 31.55 14.98 -8.51
N ALA A 435 32.32 15.76 -7.76
CA ALA A 435 33.71 16.08 -8.10
C ALA A 435 34.57 14.81 -8.25
N MET A 436 34.41 13.82 -7.36
CA MET A 436 35.12 12.54 -7.44
C MET A 436 34.81 11.78 -8.74
N VAL A 437 33.57 11.86 -9.24
CA VAL A 437 33.20 11.24 -10.54
C VAL A 437 33.72 12.06 -11.73
N GLN A 438 33.78 13.38 -11.60
CA GLN A 438 34.32 14.27 -12.63
C GLN A 438 35.84 14.14 -12.80
N GLU A 439 36.55 13.97 -11.69
CA GLU A 439 38.02 13.84 -11.64
C GLU A 439 38.51 12.43 -12.02
N SER A 440 37.62 11.44 -12.15
CA SER A 440 37.97 10.08 -12.54
C SER A 440 38.54 10.03 -13.97
N PRO A 441 39.70 9.37 -14.21
CA PRO A 441 40.33 9.30 -15.54
C PRO A 441 39.39 8.78 -16.64
N ASP A 442 38.55 7.82 -16.30
CA ASP A 442 37.60 7.20 -17.22
C ASP A 442 36.19 7.82 -17.15
N ARG A 443 35.99 8.85 -16.31
CA ARG A 443 34.66 9.40 -15.94
C ARG A 443 33.66 8.35 -15.44
N GLU A 444 34.19 7.20 -15.01
CA GLU A 444 33.45 6.11 -14.38
C GLU A 444 33.96 5.93 -12.95
N VAL A 445 33.04 5.73 -12.00
CA VAL A 445 33.40 5.39 -10.62
C VAL A 445 32.56 4.22 -10.13
N PRO A 446 33.17 3.18 -9.53
CA PRO A 446 32.41 2.11 -8.88
C PRO A 446 31.52 2.66 -7.76
N THR A 447 30.25 2.24 -7.75
CA THR A 447 29.31 2.57 -6.66
C THR A 447 29.78 2.07 -5.30
N VAL A 448 30.68 1.08 -5.28
CA VAL A 448 31.33 0.61 -4.05
C VAL A 448 32.16 1.72 -3.42
N GLN A 449 32.99 2.39 -4.23
CA GLN A 449 33.84 3.50 -3.80
C GLN A 449 33.01 4.70 -3.33
N VAL A 450 31.93 5.03 -4.05
CA VAL A 450 30.98 6.07 -3.63
C VAL A 450 30.34 5.71 -2.28
N GLY A 451 29.90 4.46 -2.10
CA GLY A 451 29.29 4.00 -0.85
C GLY A 451 30.25 4.04 0.34
N GLU A 452 31.52 3.69 0.13
CA GLU A 452 32.57 3.75 1.15
C GLU A 452 32.86 5.19 1.60
N PHE A 453 33.02 6.10 0.64
CA PHE A 453 33.19 7.52 0.93
C PHE A 453 32.02 8.09 1.75
N LEU A 454 30.77 7.78 1.37
CA LEU A 454 29.58 8.23 2.10
C LEU A 454 29.51 7.63 3.52
N MET A 455 29.88 6.36 3.67
CA MET A 455 29.93 5.68 4.98
C MET A 455 30.95 6.32 5.91
N GLU A 456 32.13 6.67 5.41
CA GLU A 456 33.18 7.35 6.17
C GLU A 456 32.67 8.71 6.67
N ARG A 457 32.13 9.55 5.77
CA ARG A 457 31.59 10.88 6.13
C ARG A 457 30.43 10.81 7.12
N LEU A 458 29.52 9.85 6.95
CA LEU A 458 28.41 9.67 7.89
C LEU A 458 28.87 9.19 9.26
N ARG A 459 29.95 8.39 9.33
CA ARG A 459 30.51 7.91 10.60
C ARG A 459 31.03 9.06 11.46
N GLU A 460 31.67 10.03 10.83
CA GLU A 460 32.16 11.27 11.47
C GLU A 460 30.99 12.16 11.92
N LEU A 461 29.95 12.30 11.09
CA LEU A 461 28.84 13.22 11.36
C LEU A 461 27.83 12.70 12.39
N ASP A 462 27.35 11.46 12.24
CA ASP A 462 26.34 10.89 13.13
C ASP A 462 26.32 9.37 13.04
N LYS A 463 26.67 8.71 14.15
CA LYS A 463 26.74 7.24 14.25
C LYS A 463 25.42 6.56 13.88
N VAL A 464 24.27 7.16 14.20
CA VAL A 464 22.96 6.56 13.90
C VAL A 464 22.63 6.68 12.41
N ALA A 465 22.96 7.82 11.78
CA ALA A 465 22.81 8.02 10.34
C ALA A 465 23.72 7.05 9.56
N PHE A 466 24.96 6.86 10.01
CA PHE A 466 25.88 5.86 9.48
C PHE A 466 25.27 4.44 9.52
N VAL A 467 24.75 4.01 10.67
CA VAL A 467 24.14 2.68 10.82
C VAL A 467 22.94 2.50 9.88
N ARG A 468 22.08 3.53 9.75
CA ARG A 468 20.93 3.50 8.83
C ARG A 468 21.37 3.39 7.38
N PHE A 469 22.37 4.17 6.98
CA PHE A 469 22.91 4.11 5.63
C PHE A 469 23.55 2.74 5.34
N ALA A 470 24.36 2.23 6.26
CA ALA A 470 24.98 0.91 6.16
C ALA A 470 23.95 -0.21 6.05
N SER A 471 22.81 -0.11 6.75
CA SER A 471 21.74 -1.12 6.72
C SER A 471 21.14 -1.33 5.32
N VAL A 472 21.10 -0.28 4.50
CA VAL A 472 20.61 -0.34 3.12
C VAL A 472 21.73 -0.73 2.15
N TYR A 473 22.95 -0.22 2.37
CA TYR A 473 24.07 -0.43 1.44
C TYR A 473 24.67 -1.85 1.50
N ARG A 474 24.73 -2.46 2.69
CA ARG A 474 25.35 -3.80 2.90
C ARG A 474 24.38 -4.98 2.78
N ASP A 475 23.09 -4.73 2.53
CA ASP A 475 22.05 -5.77 2.31
C ASP A 475 22.19 -6.96 3.29
N PHE A 476 22.17 -6.65 4.59
CA PHE A 476 22.37 -7.66 5.63
C PHE A 476 21.26 -8.70 5.56
N LYS A 477 21.64 -9.96 5.37
CA LYS A 477 20.69 -11.08 5.31
C LYS A 477 20.18 -11.49 6.69
N ASP A 478 20.91 -11.16 7.75
CA ASP A 478 20.61 -11.57 9.11
C ASP A 478 20.92 -10.47 10.15
N VAL A 479 20.15 -10.45 11.25
CA VAL A 479 20.33 -9.51 12.37
C VAL A 479 21.62 -9.81 13.12
N ASP A 480 22.02 -11.07 13.22
CA ASP A 480 23.27 -11.44 13.90
C ASP A 480 24.49 -10.91 13.13
N GLN A 481 24.45 -10.95 11.79
CA GLN A 481 25.49 -10.34 10.94
C GLN A 481 25.55 -8.82 11.10
N PHE A 482 24.38 -8.18 11.20
CA PHE A 482 24.28 -6.74 11.47
C PHE A 482 24.83 -6.38 12.86
N MET A 483 24.47 -7.14 13.90
CA MET A 483 24.94 -6.92 15.27
C MET A 483 26.43 -7.21 15.45
N ALA A 484 26.98 -8.23 14.77
CA ALA A 484 28.42 -8.52 14.75
C ALA A 484 29.20 -7.39 14.05
N THR A 485 28.68 -6.89 12.92
CA THR A 485 29.26 -5.75 12.21
C THR A 485 29.18 -4.47 13.05
N LEU A 486 28.06 -4.24 13.74
CA LEU A 486 27.89 -3.12 14.66
C LEU A 486 28.85 -3.18 15.84
N LYS A 487 29.05 -4.36 16.45
CA LYS A 487 30.03 -4.56 17.53
C LYS A 487 31.44 -4.21 17.05
N GLY A 488 31.86 -4.78 15.92
CA GLY A 488 33.18 -4.48 15.34
C GLY A 488 33.36 -2.99 15.02
N LEU A 489 32.32 -2.32 14.52
CA LEU A 489 32.35 -0.89 14.20
C LEU A 489 32.30 0.03 15.43
N LEU A 490 31.78 -0.44 16.57
CA LEU A 490 31.78 0.29 17.84
C LEU A 490 33.09 0.06 18.63
N GLU A 491 33.75 -1.08 18.43
CA GLU A 491 35.02 -1.44 19.10
C GLU A 491 36.23 -0.70 18.51
N THR A 492 36.24 -0.36 17.22
CA THR A 492 37.29 0.48 16.59
C THR A 492 37.31 1.94 17.10
N THR A 493 36.38 2.32 17.99
CA THR A 493 36.29 3.68 18.56
C THR A 493 36.87 3.76 19.98
N ARG A 494 37.57 2.71 20.46
CA ARG A 494 38.12 2.62 21.82
C ARG A 494 39.65 2.72 21.89
N GLU A 495 40.31 2.93 20.76
CA GLU A 495 41.68 3.42 20.62
C GLU A 495 41.62 4.85 20.06
#